data_AF-A0A7W1ISR2-F1
#
_entry.id   AF-A0A7W1ISR2-F1
#
_cell.length_a   1.000
_cell.length_b   1.000
_cell.length_c   1.000
_cell.angle_alpha   90.00
_cell.angle_beta   90.00
_cell.angle_gamma   90.00
#
_symmetry.space_group_name_H-M   'P 1'
#
loop_
_entity.id
_entity.type
_entity.pdbx_description
1 polymer ?
#
loop_
_entity_poly.entity_id
_entity_poly.type
_entity_poly.pdbx_seq_one_letter_code
_entity_poly.pdbx_strand_id
1 'polypeptide(L)'
;AKAPPTAKAPPAARSVKPPVQEAPPSPMPEGGEDELVDEPAGPEVQPIDWKEFHASPEATALPAAVKTLTAQLGPLLEQLAVRAINAPLTDLSGQEFAALLLQVLPQALPPQHVQAALSPQALVGYQALLKYLARTGLATHGDDLVQGLKLVREQLRQQMRQAGILNGPDYSDPDEAVAPKV
;
A
#
# COMPACT_ATOMS: atom_id res chain seq x y z
N ALA A 1 38.89 57.49 -33.61
CA ALA A 1 39.29 56.54 -32.54
C ALA A 1 39.21 55.13 -33.14
N LYS A 2 40.29 54.33 -33.19
CA LYS A 2 41.08 53.68 -32.12
C LYS A 2 40.45 52.32 -31.71
N ALA A 3 41.11 51.23 -32.13
CA ALA A 3 40.93 49.85 -31.64
C ALA A 3 41.66 49.65 -30.27
N PRO A 4 41.84 48.44 -29.68
CA PRO A 4 41.29 47.11 -29.96
C PRO A 4 40.66 46.42 -28.71
N PRO A 5 40.19 45.15 -28.80
CA PRO A 5 39.81 44.34 -27.63
C PRO A 5 41.00 43.69 -26.88
N THR A 6 40.90 43.54 -25.55
CA THR A 6 41.65 42.61 -24.68
C THR A 6 40.98 42.66 -23.29
N ALA A 7 40.79 41.60 -22.51
CA ALA A 7 41.71 40.54 -22.04
C ALA A 7 40.89 39.33 -21.52
N LYS A 8 41.38 38.10 -21.34
CA LYS A 8 42.69 37.44 -21.62
C LYS A 8 42.47 35.92 -21.66
N ALA A 9 43.21 35.20 -22.50
CA ALA A 9 43.40 33.74 -22.52
C ALA A 9 44.77 33.47 -23.21
N PRO A 10 45.28 32.22 -23.38
CA PRO A 10 45.04 30.93 -22.69
C PRO A 10 46.27 30.68 -21.75
N PRO A 11 46.98 29.52 -21.60
CA PRO A 11 46.75 28.10 -21.95
C PRO A 11 47.03 27.10 -20.79
N ALA A 12 47.23 25.82 -21.12
CA ALA A 12 47.62 24.71 -20.23
C ALA A 12 49.06 24.20 -20.48
N ALA A 13 49.49 23.23 -19.65
CA ALA A 13 50.57 22.23 -19.83
C ALA A 13 52.01 22.48 -19.30
N ARG A 14 52.37 21.69 -18.26
CA ARG A 14 53.70 21.06 -17.96
C ARG A 14 53.45 20.04 -16.82
N SER A 15 53.66 18.71 -16.85
CA SER A 15 54.70 17.76 -17.33
C SER A 15 55.63 17.19 -16.23
N VAL A 16 55.47 15.88 -15.96
CA VAL A 16 56.46 14.84 -15.51
C VAL A 16 56.84 14.65 -14.01
N LYS A 17 56.38 13.51 -13.43
CA LYS A 17 57.01 12.41 -12.59
C LYS A 17 58.42 12.57 -11.97
N PRO A 18 58.92 11.69 -11.03
CA PRO A 18 58.37 10.47 -10.37
C PRO A 18 58.36 10.67 -8.80
N PRO A 19 58.61 9.72 -7.84
CA PRO A 19 58.78 8.25 -7.83
C PRO A 19 57.96 7.50 -6.72
N VAL A 20 58.54 6.44 -6.11
CA VAL A 20 57.99 5.45 -5.14
C VAL A 20 58.63 5.61 -3.75
N GLN A 21 57.95 5.20 -2.67
CA GLN A 21 58.59 4.65 -1.48
C GLN A 21 57.85 3.39 -1.01
N GLU A 22 58.58 2.35 -0.60
CA GLU A 22 58.17 0.94 -0.68
C GLU A 22 58.40 0.20 0.65
N ALA A 23 57.37 -0.52 1.13
CA ALA A 23 57.42 -1.67 2.08
C ALA A 23 58.00 -1.41 3.51
N PRO A 24 57.88 -2.34 4.50
CA PRO A 24 57.34 -3.72 4.46
C PRO A 24 56.20 -4.04 5.48
N PRO A 25 55.63 -5.26 5.47
CA PRO A 25 54.34 -5.61 6.13
C PRO A 25 54.48 -6.52 7.37
N SER A 26 53.37 -6.69 8.13
CA SER A 26 52.96 -7.90 8.89
C SER A 26 51.75 -7.59 9.81
N PRO A 27 50.93 -8.59 10.22
CA PRO A 27 50.37 -9.72 9.47
C PRO A 27 48.82 -9.78 9.57
N MET A 28 48.18 -10.68 8.83
CA MET A 28 46.76 -11.06 9.05
C MET A 28 46.61 -11.89 10.34
N PRO A 29 45.44 -11.79 11.00
CA PRO A 29 44.42 -12.85 11.00
C PRO A 29 43.21 -12.35 10.19
N GLU A 30 42.59 -13.04 9.22
CA GLU A 30 42.14 -14.44 9.12
C GLU A 30 41.41 -14.95 10.37
N GLY A 31 40.08 -15.06 10.26
CA GLY A 31 39.14 -14.93 11.37
C GLY A 31 38.16 -13.80 11.01
N GLY A 32 37.16 -14.02 10.16
CA GLY A 32 36.35 -15.24 10.08
C GLY A 32 34.97 -15.03 10.71
N GLU A 33 34.57 -13.78 10.89
CA GLU A 33 33.19 -13.35 11.10
C GLU A 33 32.72 -12.62 9.83
N ASP A 34 32.40 -13.42 8.82
CA ASP A 34 31.35 -13.07 7.87
C ASP A 34 30.08 -13.01 8.72
N GLU A 35 29.84 -11.86 9.37
CA GLU A 35 28.55 -11.58 9.98
C GLU A 35 27.59 -11.48 8.82
N LEU A 36 27.01 -12.64 8.46
CA LEU A 36 25.79 -12.68 7.69
C LEU A 36 24.83 -11.76 8.43
N VAL A 37 24.67 -10.56 7.87
CA VAL A 37 23.46 -9.79 8.05
C VAL A 37 22.38 -10.69 7.47
N ASP A 38 21.80 -11.49 8.34
CA ASP A 38 20.47 -12.06 8.19
C ASP A 38 19.56 -10.85 8.11
N GLU A 39 19.53 -10.19 6.95
CA GLU A 39 18.40 -9.39 6.52
C GLU A 39 17.23 -10.36 6.65
N PRO A 40 16.34 -10.18 7.65
CA PRO A 40 15.19 -11.05 7.77
C PRO A 40 14.44 -10.84 6.45
N ALA A 41 14.34 -11.90 5.64
CA ALA A 41 13.72 -11.82 4.33
C ALA A 41 12.37 -11.14 4.51
N GLY A 42 12.27 -9.89 4.06
CA GLY A 42 11.08 -9.07 4.27
C GLY A 42 9.88 -9.87 3.78
N PRO A 43 8.77 -9.92 4.55
CA PRO A 43 7.72 -10.91 4.35
C PRO A 43 7.37 -10.99 2.87
N GLU A 44 7.62 -12.17 2.27
CA GLU A 44 7.49 -12.33 0.82
C GLU A 44 6.12 -11.82 0.41
N VAL A 45 6.13 -10.79 -0.46
CA VAL A 45 4.93 -10.06 -0.88
C VAL A 45 4.09 -10.99 -1.74
N GLN A 46 3.30 -11.83 -1.06
CA GLN A 46 2.44 -12.81 -1.69
C GLN A 46 1.20 -12.07 -2.22
N PRO A 47 0.98 -12.07 -3.56
CA PRO A 47 -0.22 -11.50 -4.13
C PRO A 47 -1.44 -12.27 -3.64
N ILE A 48 -2.59 -11.60 -3.60
CA ILE A 48 -3.81 -12.21 -3.09
C ILE A 48 -4.25 -13.30 -4.07
N ASP A 49 -4.34 -14.56 -3.61
CA ASP A 49 -5.01 -15.59 -4.42
C ASP A 49 -6.52 -15.34 -4.40
N TRP A 50 -6.97 -14.60 -5.42
CA TRP A 50 -8.37 -14.26 -5.64
C TRP A 50 -9.26 -15.49 -5.83
N LYS A 51 -8.72 -16.63 -6.28
CA LYS A 51 -9.47 -17.88 -6.48
C LYS A 51 -9.70 -18.59 -5.14
N GLU A 52 -8.69 -18.62 -4.25
CA GLU A 52 -8.86 -19.08 -2.88
C GLU A 52 -9.78 -18.16 -2.07
N PHE A 53 -9.65 -16.83 -2.22
CA PHE A 53 -10.60 -15.89 -1.64
C PHE A 53 -12.03 -16.18 -2.12
N HIS A 54 -12.27 -16.35 -3.43
CA HIS A 54 -13.61 -16.66 -3.93
C HIS A 54 -14.17 -18.02 -3.47
N ALA A 55 -13.32 -18.96 -3.07
CA ALA A 55 -13.70 -20.23 -2.46
C ALA A 55 -13.89 -20.14 -0.92
N SER A 56 -13.55 -19.02 -0.30
CA SER A 56 -13.50 -18.87 1.16
C SER A 56 -14.89 -18.79 1.81
N PRO A 57 -15.04 -19.11 3.12
CA PRO A 57 -16.31 -18.91 3.83
C PRO A 57 -16.73 -17.43 3.86
N GLU A 58 -15.77 -16.50 3.92
CA GLU A 58 -16.05 -15.06 3.88
C GLU A 58 -16.66 -14.65 2.54
N ALA A 59 -16.07 -15.06 1.41
CA ALA A 59 -16.60 -14.73 0.09
C ALA A 59 -17.88 -15.49 -0.23
N THR A 60 -18.01 -16.76 0.16
CA THR A 60 -19.21 -17.56 -0.13
C THR A 60 -20.45 -17.07 0.63
N ALA A 61 -20.29 -16.44 1.80
CA ALA A 61 -21.37 -15.77 2.53
C ALA A 61 -21.91 -14.50 1.84
N LEU A 62 -21.17 -13.90 0.90
CA LEU A 62 -21.58 -12.66 0.23
C LEU A 62 -22.78 -12.85 -0.72
N PRO A 63 -23.66 -11.84 -0.86
CA PRO A 63 -24.66 -11.80 -1.94
C PRO A 63 -23.99 -11.85 -3.32
N ALA A 64 -24.66 -12.42 -4.33
CA ALA A 64 -24.11 -12.60 -5.68
C ALA A 64 -23.64 -11.29 -6.32
N ALA A 65 -24.41 -10.20 -6.16
CA ALA A 65 -24.02 -8.87 -6.64
C ALA A 65 -22.73 -8.35 -5.97
N VAL A 66 -22.56 -8.59 -4.65
CA VAL A 66 -21.34 -8.22 -3.93
C VAL A 66 -20.16 -9.04 -4.42
N LYS A 67 -20.30 -10.38 -4.56
CA LYS A 67 -19.24 -11.25 -5.12
C LYS A 67 -18.71 -10.75 -6.46
N THR A 68 -19.61 -10.44 -7.39
CA THR A 68 -19.28 -9.92 -8.72
C THR A 68 -18.59 -8.56 -8.65
N LEU A 69 -18.96 -7.70 -7.70
CA LEU A 69 -18.38 -6.38 -7.51
C LEU A 69 -17.01 -6.46 -6.81
N THR A 70 -16.82 -7.32 -5.82
CA THR A 70 -15.52 -7.59 -5.18
C THR A 70 -14.53 -8.20 -6.15
N ALA A 71 -14.97 -9.10 -7.04
CA ALA A 71 -14.13 -9.67 -8.10
C ALA A 71 -13.57 -8.61 -9.07
N GLN A 72 -14.31 -7.53 -9.30
CA GLN A 72 -13.88 -6.42 -10.17
C GLN A 72 -13.01 -5.40 -9.44
N LEU A 73 -13.37 -5.06 -8.19
CA LEU A 73 -12.71 -3.99 -7.44
C LEU A 73 -11.47 -4.47 -6.67
N GLY A 74 -11.42 -5.74 -6.27
CA GLY A 74 -10.32 -6.31 -5.49
C GLY A 74 -8.96 -6.20 -6.18
N PRO A 75 -8.77 -6.76 -7.39
CA PRO A 75 -7.53 -6.64 -8.13
C PRO A 75 -7.16 -5.19 -8.46
N LEU A 76 -8.16 -4.31 -8.63
CA LEU A 76 -7.94 -2.89 -8.83
C LEU A 76 -7.40 -2.22 -7.56
N LEU A 77 -7.94 -2.56 -6.38
CA LEU A 77 -7.46 -2.08 -5.08
C LEU A 77 -6.02 -2.53 -4.80
N GLU A 78 -5.67 -3.77 -5.15
CA GLU A 78 -4.30 -4.30 -5.06
C GLU A 78 -3.34 -3.50 -5.95
N GLN A 79 -3.72 -3.22 -7.20
CA GLN A 79 -2.95 -2.35 -8.09
C GLN A 79 -2.84 -0.91 -7.58
N LEU A 80 -3.88 -0.36 -6.95
CA LEU A 80 -3.82 0.98 -6.36
C LEU A 80 -2.91 1.04 -5.12
N ALA A 81 -2.93 0.02 -4.26
CA ALA A 81 -2.03 -0.07 -3.11
C ALA A 81 -0.56 0.00 -3.57
N VAL A 82 -0.18 -0.87 -4.51
CA VAL A 82 1.18 -0.91 -5.05
C VAL A 82 1.55 0.40 -5.76
N ARG A 83 0.64 1.01 -6.55
CA ARG A 83 0.97 2.22 -7.33
C ARG A 83 0.94 3.52 -6.55
N ALA A 84 0.20 3.62 -5.45
CA ALA A 84 0.03 4.84 -4.69
C ALA A 84 0.78 4.83 -3.35
N ILE A 85 0.89 3.67 -2.71
CA ILE A 85 1.53 3.50 -1.39
C ILE A 85 2.89 2.78 -1.51
N ASN A 86 3.18 2.12 -2.64
CA ASN A 86 4.37 1.30 -2.87
C ASN A 86 4.45 0.06 -1.96
N ALA A 87 3.30 -0.38 -1.44
CA ALA A 87 3.13 -1.56 -0.61
C ALA A 87 1.97 -2.43 -1.16
N PRO A 88 2.01 -3.76 -1.00
CA PRO A 88 0.88 -4.64 -1.33
C PRO A 88 -0.27 -4.42 -0.34
N LEU A 89 -1.50 -4.77 -0.75
CA LEU A 89 -2.68 -4.59 0.08
C LEU A 89 -2.63 -5.38 1.41
N THR A 90 -1.90 -6.49 1.42
CA THR A 90 -1.62 -7.36 2.58
C THR A 90 -0.74 -6.71 3.65
N ASP A 91 0.13 -5.77 3.26
CA ASP A 91 1.11 -5.13 4.14
C ASP A 91 0.67 -3.73 4.59
N LEU A 92 -0.48 -3.24 4.12
CA LEU A 92 -1.01 -1.95 4.55
C LEU A 92 -1.47 -1.99 6.02
N SER A 93 -1.20 -0.91 6.75
CA SER A 93 -1.93 -0.61 7.99
C SER A 93 -3.39 -0.24 7.70
N GLY A 94 -4.25 -0.32 8.71
CA GLY A 94 -5.64 0.12 8.64
C GLY A 94 -5.80 1.60 8.29
N GLN A 95 -4.86 2.46 8.72
CA GLN A 95 -4.86 3.87 8.34
C GLN A 95 -4.50 4.07 6.87
N GLU A 96 -3.52 3.33 6.35
CA GLU A 96 -3.16 3.37 4.93
C GLU A 96 -4.25 2.80 4.04
N PHE A 97 -4.90 1.71 4.46
CA PHE A 97 -6.07 1.17 3.77
C PHE A 97 -7.25 2.16 3.77
N ALA A 98 -7.47 2.88 4.87
CA ALA A 98 -8.48 3.94 4.93
C ALA A 98 -8.13 5.13 4.01
N ALA A 99 -6.86 5.55 3.98
CA ALA A 99 -6.36 6.58 3.07
C ALA A 99 -6.44 6.14 1.60
N LEU A 100 -6.18 4.86 1.30
CA LEU A 100 -6.34 4.28 -0.03
C LEU A 100 -7.78 4.43 -0.52
N LEU A 101 -8.77 4.07 0.30
CA LEU A 101 -10.19 4.17 -0.06
C LEU A 101 -10.68 5.62 -0.12
N LEU A 102 -10.26 6.51 0.78
CA LEU A 102 -10.84 7.86 0.91
C LEU A 102 -10.06 8.97 0.20
N GLN A 103 -8.76 8.78 -0.05
CA GLN A 103 -7.89 9.82 -0.62
C GLN A 103 -7.34 9.40 -1.99
N VAL A 104 -6.87 8.16 -2.14
CA VAL A 104 -6.27 7.67 -3.40
C VAL A 104 -7.34 7.27 -4.42
N LEU A 105 -8.30 6.44 -4.02
CA LEU A 105 -9.32 5.88 -4.91
C LEU A 105 -10.14 6.97 -5.63
N PRO A 106 -10.55 8.09 -5.01
CA PRO A 106 -11.22 9.19 -5.70
C PRO A 106 -10.35 9.92 -6.75
N GLN A 107 -9.02 9.82 -6.68
CA GLN A 107 -8.09 10.39 -7.66
C GLN A 107 -7.77 9.41 -8.78
N ALA A 108 -7.82 8.10 -8.51
CA ALA A 108 -7.46 7.05 -9.45
C ALA A 108 -8.62 6.51 -10.29
N LEU A 109 -9.88 6.74 -9.89
CA LEU A 109 -11.08 6.25 -10.57
C LEU A 109 -11.99 7.39 -11.08
N PRO A 110 -12.70 7.20 -12.21
CA PRO A 110 -13.77 8.10 -12.62
C PRO A 110 -14.89 8.15 -11.56
N PRO A 111 -15.58 9.28 -11.38
CA PRO A 111 -16.50 9.49 -10.24
C PRO A 111 -17.65 8.49 -10.15
N GLN A 112 -18.12 7.94 -11.28
CA GLN A 112 -19.13 6.86 -11.29
C GLN A 112 -18.60 5.56 -10.65
N HIS A 113 -17.33 5.22 -10.88
CA HIS A 113 -16.68 4.05 -10.29
C HIS A 113 -16.32 4.29 -8.82
N VAL A 114 -15.98 5.54 -8.44
CA VAL A 114 -15.76 5.92 -7.03
C VAL A 114 -17.02 5.68 -6.20
N GLN A 115 -18.20 6.08 -6.70
CA GLN A 115 -19.48 5.81 -6.01
C GLN A 115 -19.79 4.32 -5.91
N ALA A 116 -19.48 3.52 -6.93
CA ALA A 116 -19.64 2.07 -6.87
C ALA A 116 -18.67 1.44 -5.85
N ALA A 117 -17.42 1.88 -5.81
CA ALA A 117 -16.35 1.33 -4.98
C ALA A 117 -16.37 1.80 -3.52
N LEU A 118 -17.04 2.92 -3.23
CA LEU A 118 -17.37 3.39 -1.88
C LEU A 118 -18.85 3.14 -1.53
N SER A 119 -19.56 2.30 -2.29
CA SER A 119 -20.91 1.87 -1.93
C SER A 119 -20.90 0.92 -0.73
N PRO A 120 -21.97 0.84 0.09
CA PRO A 120 -22.05 -0.12 1.19
C PRO A 120 -21.77 -1.56 0.76
N GLN A 121 -22.28 -1.95 -0.42
CA GLN A 121 -22.06 -3.27 -1.01
C GLN A 121 -20.56 -3.54 -1.25
N ALA A 122 -19.82 -2.56 -1.77
CA ALA A 122 -18.36 -2.66 -1.92
C ALA A 122 -17.65 -2.82 -0.57
N LEU A 123 -18.02 -2.01 0.43
CA LEU A 123 -17.43 -2.09 1.76
C LEU A 123 -17.74 -3.41 2.47
N VAL A 124 -18.87 -4.07 2.19
CA VAL A 124 -19.14 -5.44 2.69
C VAL A 124 -18.22 -6.45 2.00
N GLY A 125 -18.01 -6.30 0.69
CA GLY A 125 -17.04 -7.10 -0.07
C GLY A 125 -15.60 -6.96 0.44
N TYR A 126 -15.16 -5.73 0.72
CA TYR A 126 -13.85 -5.50 1.33
C TYR A 126 -13.77 -6.09 2.74
N GLN A 127 -14.82 -5.99 3.56
CA GLN A 127 -14.80 -6.60 4.91
C GLN A 127 -14.58 -8.12 4.85
N ALA A 128 -15.20 -8.80 3.89
CA ALA A 128 -14.97 -10.23 3.67
C ALA A 128 -13.53 -10.51 3.22
N LEU A 129 -12.96 -9.70 2.31
CA LEU A 129 -11.56 -9.82 1.89
C LEU A 129 -10.59 -9.62 3.06
N LEU A 130 -10.74 -8.55 3.84
CA LEU A 130 -9.83 -8.25 4.95
C LEU A 130 -9.93 -9.30 6.07
N LYS A 131 -11.14 -9.81 6.36
CA LYS A 131 -11.34 -10.95 7.26
C LYS A 131 -10.67 -12.23 6.74
N TYR A 132 -10.72 -12.49 5.43
CA TYR A 132 -10.01 -13.59 4.80
C TYR A 132 -8.49 -13.45 5.01
N LEU A 133 -7.91 -12.28 4.71
CA LEU A 133 -6.47 -12.01 4.86
C LEU A 133 -6.00 -12.12 6.32
N ALA A 134 -6.82 -11.66 7.27
CA ALA A 134 -6.55 -11.82 8.71
C ALA A 134 -6.62 -13.31 9.13
N ARG A 135 -7.63 -14.07 8.66
CA ARG A 135 -7.78 -15.50 8.99
C ARG A 135 -6.68 -16.37 8.38
N THR A 136 -6.20 -16.06 7.18
CA THR A 136 -5.11 -16.83 6.54
C THR A 136 -3.73 -16.41 7.00
N GLY A 137 -3.59 -15.34 7.78
CA GLY A 137 -2.29 -14.79 8.19
C GLY A 137 -1.55 -14.07 7.06
N LEU A 138 -2.23 -13.74 5.97
CA LEU A 138 -1.66 -12.95 4.85
C LEU A 138 -1.57 -11.45 5.19
N ALA A 139 -2.37 -10.95 6.14
CA ALA A 139 -2.30 -9.56 6.58
C ALA A 139 -1.17 -9.35 7.59
N THR A 140 -0.13 -8.57 7.24
CA THR A 140 1.00 -8.25 8.14
C THR A 140 0.54 -7.61 9.44
N HIS A 141 -0.50 -6.77 9.36
CA HIS A 141 -1.10 -6.07 10.50
C HIS A 141 -2.38 -6.75 11.05
N GLY A 142 -2.69 -7.98 10.61
CA GLY A 142 -3.86 -8.75 11.09
C GLY A 142 -5.19 -8.00 10.95
N ASP A 143 -5.94 -7.90 12.05
CA ASP A 143 -7.24 -7.22 12.10
C ASP A 143 -7.19 -5.69 11.93
N ASP A 144 -6.01 -5.05 11.92
CA ASP A 144 -5.91 -3.58 11.79
C ASP A 144 -6.51 -3.08 10.47
N LEU A 145 -6.37 -3.84 9.39
CA LEU A 145 -7.06 -3.60 8.11
C LEU A 145 -8.59 -3.53 8.28
N VAL A 146 -9.17 -4.43 9.08
CA VAL A 146 -10.61 -4.47 9.37
C VAL A 146 -11.03 -3.23 10.18
N GLN A 147 -10.18 -2.75 11.09
CA GLN A 147 -10.41 -1.49 11.81
C GLN A 147 -10.34 -0.28 10.86
N GLY A 148 -9.38 -0.27 9.93
CA GLY A 148 -9.28 0.74 8.87
C GLY A 148 -10.57 0.88 8.06
N LEU A 149 -11.18 -0.24 7.69
CA LEU A 149 -12.47 -0.25 6.99
C LEU A 149 -13.64 0.28 7.86
N LYS A 150 -13.62 0.09 9.18
CA LYS A 150 -14.61 0.70 10.09
C LYS A 150 -14.48 2.21 10.12
N LEU A 151 -13.26 2.75 10.18
CA LEU A 151 -13.00 4.19 10.08
C LEU A 151 -13.55 4.78 8.77
N VAL A 152 -13.38 4.07 7.64
CA VAL A 152 -13.97 4.47 6.34
C VAL A 152 -15.49 4.55 6.41
N ARG A 153 -16.16 3.53 6.99
CA ARG A 153 -17.63 3.53 7.17
C ARG A 153 -18.10 4.66 8.08
N GLU A 154 -17.39 4.93 9.17
CA GLU A 154 -17.70 6.06 10.06
C GLU A 154 -17.55 7.41 9.35
N GLN A 155 -16.45 7.62 8.61
CA GLN A 155 -16.20 8.86 7.89
C GLN A 155 -17.24 9.09 6.78
N LEU A 156 -17.66 8.05 6.05
CA LEU A 156 -18.75 8.13 5.09
C LEU A 156 -20.10 8.45 5.76
N ARG A 157 -20.41 7.84 6.92
CA ARG A 157 -21.61 8.21 7.73
C ARG A 157 -21.55 9.65 8.22
N GLN A 158 -20.38 10.17 8.56
CA GLN A 158 -20.21 11.57 8.97
C GLN A 158 -20.40 12.51 7.78
N GLN A 159 -19.82 12.22 6.61
CA GLN A 159 -20.02 13.01 5.38
C GLN A 159 -21.50 13.07 4.97
N MET A 160 -22.22 11.93 5.00
CA MET A 160 -23.65 11.89 4.67
C MET A 160 -24.50 12.74 5.63
N ARG A 161 -24.19 12.70 6.94
CA ARG A 161 -24.83 13.57 7.94
C ARG A 161 -24.50 15.05 7.73
N GLN A 162 -23.25 15.39 7.46
CA GLN A 162 -22.83 16.78 7.17
C GLN A 162 -23.47 17.33 5.89
N ALA A 163 -23.67 16.48 4.88
CA ALA A 163 -24.40 16.82 3.65
C ALA A 163 -25.93 16.91 3.82
N GLY A 164 -26.47 16.66 5.02
CA GLY A 164 -27.90 16.70 5.29
C GLY A 164 -28.71 15.55 4.67
N ILE A 165 -28.05 14.48 4.22
CA ILE A 165 -28.69 13.36 3.52
C ILE A 165 -29.29 12.40 4.55
N LEU A 166 -30.54 12.68 4.95
CA LEU A 166 -31.24 11.95 6.02
C LEU A 166 -31.63 10.49 5.65
N ASN A 167 -31.66 10.16 4.35
CA ASN A 167 -31.91 8.82 3.82
C ASN A 167 -30.76 8.37 2.91
N GLY A 168 -29.51 8.54 3.38
CA GLY A 168 -28.32 8.10 2.65
C GLY A 168 -28.17 6.58 2.60
N PRO A 169 -27.20 6.06 1.83
CA PRO A 169 -26.87 4.63 1.84
C PRO A 169 -26.52 4.18 3.27
N ASP A 170 -27.02 3.02 3.70
CA ASP A 170 -26.68 2.50 5.02
C ASP A 170 -25.24 1.99 5.04
N TYR A 171 -24.39 2.67 5.80
CA TYR A 171 -22.98 2.38 6.01
C TYR A 171 -22.73 1.76 7.39
N SER A 172 -23.75 1.13 7.99
CA SER A 172 -23.63 0.43 9.26
C SER A 172 -22.77 -0.83 9.11
N ASP A 173 -22.10 -1.24 10.18
CA ASP A 173 -21.29 -2.46 10.14
C ASP A 173 -22.20 -3.70 10.27
N PRO A 174 -22.23 -4.63 9.30
CA PRO A 174 -23.09 -5.81 9.37
C PRO A 174 -22.63 -6.80 10.43
N ASP A 175 -21.40 -6.72 10.93
CA ASP A 175 -20.88 -7.56 12.00
C ASP A 175 -21.37 -7.07 13.37
N GLU A 176 -21.42 -5.75 13.56
CA GLU A 176 -21.95 -5.09 14.75
C GLU A 176 -23.46 -5.30 14.90
N ALA A 177 -24.17 -5.53 13.79
CA ALA A 177 -25.57 -5.97 13.78
C ALA A 177 -25.78 -7.46 14.13
N VAL A 178 -24.72 -8.28 14.09
CA VAL A 178 -24.75 -9.73 14.39
C VAL A 178 -24.23 -10.05 15.79
N ALA A 179 -23.44 -9.17 16.40
CA ALA A 179 -22.99 -9.31 17.78
C ALA A 179 -24.19 -9.32 18.76
N PRO A 180 -24.49 -10.45 19.45
CA PRO A 180 -25.58 -10.48 20.41
C PRO A 180 -25.20 -9.62 21.62
N LYS A 181 -26.16 -8.78 22.01
CA LYS A 181 -26.10 -7.91 23.19
C LYS A 181 -25.96 -8.76 24.46
N VAL A 182 -24.76 -8.78 25.04
CA VAL A 182 -24.47 -9.30 26.39
C VAL A 182 -24.91 -8.33 27.48
#